data_AF-A0A9D1U7G6-F1
#
_entry.id   AF-A0A9D1U7G6-F1
#
_cell.length_a   1.000
_cell.length_b   1.000
_cell.length_c   1.000
_cell.angle_alpha   90.00
_cell.angle_beta   90.00
_cell.angle_gamma   90.00
#
_symmetry.space_group_name_H-M   'P 1'
#
loop_
_entity.id
_entity.type
_entity.pdbx_description
1 polymer ?
#
loop_
_entity_poly.entity_id
_entity_poly.type
_entity_poly.pdbx_seq_one_letter_code
_entity_poly.pdbx_strand_id
1 'polypeptide(L)'
;MIKPTPEATPPGAEPMAPGTQKTPENVSDKTNQMDPFRADGEKMGMTTDQGVKVSDNQNTLTAGSRGPSLLEDIHFNDKMAHFDRERIPERVVHARGSGAHGYFQVYKSLAEYTKADFLQDPEVKT
;
A
#
# COMPACT_ATOMS: atom_id res chain seq x y z
N MET A 1 -11.64 -13.81 -9.84
CA MET A 1 -10.77 -12.65 -10.15
C MET A 1 -9.67 -13.12 -11.07
N ILE A 2 -9.38 -12.38 -12.14
CA ILE A 2 -8.21 -12.65 -12.99
C ILE A 2 -6.99 -12.16 -12.21
N LYS A 3 -6.07 -13.06 -11.85
CA LYS A 3 -4.80 -12.67 -11.25
C LYS A 3 -3.86 -12.23 -12.38
N PRO A 4 -3.23 -11.05 -12.30
CA PRO A 4 -2.23 -10.64 -13.27
C PRO A 4 -1.06 -11.61 -13.25
N THR A 5 -0.38 -11.77 -14.39
CA THR A 5 0.85 -12.53 -14.43
C THR A 5 1.96 -11.73 -13.72
N PRO A 6 2.87 -12.38 -12.96
CA PRO A 6 3.99 -11.72 -12.29
C PRO A 6 5.12 -11.41 -13.28
N GLU A 7 4.78 -10.73 -14.38
CA GLU A 7 5.70 -10.35 -15.44
C GLU A 7 5.37 -8.95 -15.98
N ALA A 8 6.39 -8.29 -16.53
CA ALA A 8 6.24 -7.00 -17.17
C ALA A 8 5.44 -7.11 -18.49
N THR A 9 4.15 -6.78 -18.44
CA THR A 9 3.28 -6.73 -19.63
C THR A 9 3.28 -5.33 -20.27
N PRO A 10 3.12 -5.23 -21.62
CA PRO A 10 2.89 -3.96 -22.29
C PRO A 10 1.66 -3.21 -21.76
N PRO A 11 1.61 -1.87 -21.91
CA PRO A 11 0.46 -1.08 -21.51
C PRO A 11 -0.85 -1.58 -22.13
N GLY A 12 -1.85 -1.85 -21.29
CA GLY A 12 -3.19 -2.28 -21.72
C GLY A 12 -3.36 -3.78 -22.01
N ALA A 13 -2.30 -4.58 -21.99
CA ALA A 13 -2.40 -6.04 -22.20
C ALA A 13 -3.04 -6.77 -21.01
N GLU A 14 -2.73 -6.31 -19.79
CA GLU A 14 -3.26 -6.83 -18.54
C GLU A 14 -3.64 -5.67 -17.61
N PRO A 15 -4.55 -5.89 -16.64
CA PRO A 15 -4.86 -4.89 -15.63
C PRO A 15 -3.60 -4.47 -14.85
N MET A 16 -3.61 -3.22 -14.37
CA MET A 16 -2.62 -2.74 -13.43
C MET A 16 -2.80 -3.44 -12.08
N ALA A 17 -1.70 -3.68 -11.38
CA ALA A 17 -1.68 -4.35 -10.10
C ALA A 17 -0.56 -3.80 -9.22
N PRO A 18 -0.59 -4.05 -7.89
CA PRO A 18 0.50 -3.70 -7.00
C PRO A 18 1.84 -4.27 -7.50
N GLY A 19 2.93 -3.53 -7.31
CA GLY A 19 4.26 -3.95 -7.75
C GLY A 19 4.70 -5.30 -7.17
N THR A 20 4.23 -5.64 -5.96
CA THR A 20 4.48 -6.93 -5.32
C THR A 20 3.84 -8.12 -6.03
N GLN A 21 2.78 -7.89 -6.82
CA GLN A 21 2.12 -8.94 -7.61
C GLN A 21 2.67 -9.02 -9.03
N LYS A 22 3.07 -7.88 -9.62
CA LYS A 22 3.43 -7.79 -11.05
C LYS A 22 4.94 -7.80 -11.31
N THR A 23 5.75 -7.34 -10.36
CA THR A 23 7.22 -7.28 -10.45
C THR A 23 7.87 -7.66 -9.11
N PRO A 24 7.62 -8.88 -8.57
CA PRO A 24 8.17 -9.32 -7.28
C PRO A 24 9.70 -9.43 -7.26
N GLU A 25 10.33 -9.65 -8.42
CA GLU A 25 11.78 -9.78 -8.59
C GLU A 25 12.55 -8.45 -8.46
N ASN A 26 11.86 -7.32 -8.60
CA ASN A 26 12.47 -6.00 -8.49
C ASN A 26 12.61 -5.60 -7.02
N VAL A 27 13.71 -6.03 -6.41
CA VAL A 27 14.03 -5.79 -5.00
C VAL A 27 15.14 -4.75 -4.83
N SER A 28 15.01 -3.94 -3.79
CA SER A 28 16.05 -3.08 -3.23
C SER A 28 16.04 -3.17 -1.71
N ASP A 29 17.09 -2.66 -1.06
CA ASP A 29 17.16 -2.64 0.41
C ASP A 29 15.95 -1.91 1.01
N LYS A 30 15.46 -0.87 0.32
CA LYS A 30 14.28 -0.14 0.75
C LYS A 30 13.02 -0.98 0.64
N THR A 31 12.83 -1.74 -0.43
CA THR A 31 11.62 -2.59 -0.57
C THR A 31 11.63 -3.71 0.46
N ASN A 32 12.79 -4.29 0.76
CA ASN A 32 12.95 -5.34 1.78
C ASN A 32 12.65 -4.80 3.18
N GLN A 33 13.09 -3.57 3.50
CA GLN A 33 12.74 -2.91 4.76
C GLN A 33 11.22 -2.72 4.91
N MET A 34 10.48 -2.59 3.81
CA MET A 34 9.03 -2.39 3.83
C MET A 34 8.23 -3.70 3.92
N ASP A 35 8.85 -4.86 3.68
CA ASP A 35 8.17 -6.16 3.68
C ASP A 35 7.39 -6.45 4.98
N PRO A 36 7.89 -6.14 6.19
CA PRO A 36 7.15 -6.40 7.43
C PRO A 36 5.85 -5.59 7.58
N PHE A 37 5.68 -4.51 6.80
CA PHE A 37 4.52 -3.63 6.85
C PHE A 37 3.49 -3.94 5.76
N ARG A 38 3.74 -4.96 4.94
CA ARG A 38 2.77 -5.41 3.92
C ARG A 38 1.72 -6.29 4.58
N ALA A 39 0.46 -6.07 4.22
CA ALA A 39 -0.67 -6.89 4.64
C ALA A 39 -1.28 -7.61 3.43
N ASP A 40 -1.54 -8.92 3.56
CA ASP A 40 -2.25 -9.74 2.58
C ASP A 40 -3.55 -10.28 3.17
N GLY A 41 -4.66 -10.00 2.50
CA GLY A 41 -6.00 -10.39 2.91
C GLY A 41 -6.56 -11.63 2.21
N GLU A 42 -5.87 -12.22 1.21
CA GLU A 42 -6.48 -13.25 0.34
C GLU A 42 -7.02 -14.49 1.08
N LYS A 43 -6.41 -14.85 2.22
CA LYS A 43 -6.79 -16.02 3.02
C LYS A 43 -7.22 -15.66 4.45
N MET A 44 -7.42 -14.38 4.73
CA MET A 44 -7.77 -13.88 6.06
C MET A 44 -9.29 -13.67 6.15
N GLY A 45 -9.86 -13.99 7.32
CA GLY A 45 -11.23 -13.61 7.63
C GLY A 45 -11.34 -12.10 7.85
N MET A 46 -12.49 -11.51 7.51
CA MET A 46 -12.73 -10.09 7.80
C MET A 46 -12.76 -9.86 9.31
N THR A 47 -12.01 -8.86 9.77
CA THR A 47 -11.90 -8.49 11.19
C THR A 47 -12.05 -6.98 11.36
N THR A 48 -12.34 -6.55 12.59
CA THR A 48 -12.17 -5.17 13.03
C THR A 48 -10.68 -4.87 13.26
N ASP A 49 -10.33 -3.60 13.48
CA ASP A 49 -8.95 -3.18 13.76
C ASP A 49 -8.40 -3.79 15.06
N GLN A 50 -9.28 -4.21 15.97
CA GLN A 50 -8.94 -4.93 17.21
C GLN A 50 -8.84 -6.45 17.01
N GLY A 51 -8.97 -6.95 15.78
CA GLY A 51 -8.86 -8.38 15.45
C GLY A 51 -10.13 -9.19 15.71
N VAL A 52 -11.27 -8.55 15.98
CA VAL A 52 -12.56 -9.27 16.20
C VAL A 52 -13.14 -9.68 14.86
N LYS A 53 -13.51 -10.96 14.71
CA LYS A 53 -14.10 -11.47 13.46
C LYS A 53 -15.47 -10.82 13.19
N VAL A 54 -15.68 -10.39 11.95
CA VAL A 54 -16.93 -9.80 11.48
C VAL A 54 -17.78 -10.88 10.82
N SER A 55 -18.99 -11.10 11.34
CA SER A 55 -19.93 -12.10 10.79
C SER A 55 -20.76 -11.58 9.63
N ASP A 56 -21.21 -10.32 9.72
CA ASP A 56 -22.00 -9.64 8.71
C ASP A 56 -21.43 -8.24 8.47
N ASN A 57 -21.13 -7.92 7.22
CA ASN A 57 -20.59 -6.63 6.79
C ASN A 57 -21.53 -5.92 5.80
N GLN A 58 -22.76 -6.42 5.64
CA GLN A 58 -23.77 -5.89 4.73
C GLN A 58 -24.85 -5.08 5.47
N ASN A 59 -25.05 -5.35 6.76
CA ASN A 59 -26.09 -4.73 7.58
C ASN A 59 -25.52 -4.04 8.81
N THR A 60 -26.20 -3.00 9.27
CA THR A 60 -26.01 -2.40 10.59
C THR A 60 -26.87 -3.11 11.62
N LEU A 61 -26.46 -3.12 12.89
CA LEU A 61 -27.28 -3.57 14.00
C LEU A 61 -28.43 -2.58 14.26
N THR A 62 -29.67 -3.07 14.22
CA THR A 62 -30.90 -2.28 14.37
C THR A 62 -31.85 -2.91 15.39
N ALA A 63 -32.74 -2.08 15.97
CA ALA A 63 -33.85 -2.54 16.83
C ALA A 63 -34.97 -3.22 16.01
N GLY A 64 -34.69 -4.42 15.51
CA GLY A 64 -35.55 -5.14 14.56
C GLY A 64 -35.21 -4.83 13.10
N SER A 65 -35.71 -5.64 12.16
CA SER A 65 -35.28 -5.61 10.74
C SER A 65 -35.55 -4.30 10.00
N ARG A 66 -36.49 -3.47 10.48
CA ARG A 66 -36.79 -2.13 9.95
C ARG A 66 -36.81 -1.07 11.06
N GLY A 67 -36.11 -1.34 12.15
CA GLY A 67 -35.97 -0.41 13.27
C GLY A 67 -34.78 0.55 13.11
N PRO A 68 -34.62 1.51 14.04
CA PRO A 68 -33.47 2.40 14.07
C PRO A 68 -32.17 1.63 14.36
N SER A 69 -31.03 2.17 13.91
CA SER A 69 -29.69 1.66 14.21
C SER A 69 -29.34 1.88 15.68
N LEU A 70 -28.56 0.95 16.25
CA LEU A 70 -28.13 0.99 17.64
C LEU A 70 -26.70 1.55 17.76
N LEU A 71 -26.44 2.36 18.79
CA LEU A 71 -25.12 2.93 19.06
C LEU A 71 -24.09 1.87 19.52
N GLU A 72 -24.57 0.73 20.02
CA GLU A 72 -23.73 -0.40 20.43
C GLU A 72 -23.11 -1.17 19.25
N ASP A 73 -23.43 -0.80 18.00
CA ASP A 73 -22.76 -1.33 16.81
C ASP A 73 -21.34 -0.77 16.69
N ILE A 74 -20.41 -1.35 17.46
CA ILE A 74 -19.01 -0.94 17.48
C ILE A 74 -18.36 -1.16 16.10
N HIS A 75 -18.71 -2.23 15.38
CA HIS A 75 -18.15 -2.54 14.06
C HIS A 75 -18.50 -1.46 13.03
N PHE A 76 -19.78 -1.08 12.94
CA PHE A 76 -20.21 -0.02 12.04
C PHE A 76 -19.54 1.32 12.39
N ASN A 77 -19.56 1.68 13.67
CA ASN A 77 -19.01 2.96 14.13
C ASN A 77 -17.51 3.08 13.85
N ASP A 78 -16.73 2.02 14.11
CA ASP A 78 -15.29 1.99 13.86
C ASP A 78 -14.97 2.14 12.37
N LYS A 79 -15.67 1.37 11.52
CA LYS A 79 -15.53 1.43 10.07
C LYS A 79 -15.84 2.82 9.49
N MET A 80 -16.91 3.46 9.96
CA MET A 80 -17.27 4.82 9.53
C MET A 80 -16.31 5.86 10.09
N ALA A 81 -15.86 5.70 11.34
CA ALA A 81 -14.91 6.61 11.96
C ALA A 81 -13.56 6.63 11.24
N HIS A 82 -13.08 5.47 10.78
CA HIS A 82 -11.88 5.37 9.95
C HIS A 82 -12.10 6.05 8.59
N PHE A 83 -13.21 5.76 7.91
CA PHE A 83 -13.56 6.35 6.61
C PHE A 83 -13.62 7.89 6.65
N ASP A 84 -14.31 8.45 7.65
CA ASP A 84 -14.45 9.90 7.82
C ASP A 84 -13.11 10.63 8.02
N ARG A 85 -12.06 9.89 8.43
CA ARG A 85 -10.74 10.43 8.77
C ARG A 85 -9.64 9.99 7.80
N GLU A 86 -9.98 9.44 6.63
CA GLU A 86 -8.98 9.01 5.64
C GLU A 86 -8.17 10.17 5.04
N ARG A 87 -8.75 11.37 4.99
CA ARG A 87 -8.11 12.51 4.32
C ARG A 87 -7.15 13.22 5.28
N ILE A 88 -5.90 13.29 4.87
CA ILE A 88 -4.87 14.14 5.46
C ILE A 88 -4.64 15.38 4.58
N PRO A 89 -4.16 16.51 5.14
CA PRO A 89 -3.82 17.68 4.34
C PRO A 89 -2.84 17.33 3.22
N GLU A 90 -3.08 17.86 2.03
CA GLU A 90 -2.17 17.72 0.90
C GLU A 90 -0.92 18.60 1.06
N ARG A 91 0.12 18.32 0.25
CA ARG A 91 1.31 19.18 0.21
C ARG A 91 0.91 20.56 -0.32
N VAL A 92 1.40 21.62 0.32
CA VAL A 92 1.12 23.03 -0.04
C VAL A 92 1.41 23.32 -1.52
N VAL A 93 2.46 22.70 -2.07
CA VAL A 93 2.81 22.71 -3.49
C VAL A 93 3.12 21.28 -3.94
N HIS A 94 3.01 21.02 -5.24
CA HIS A 94 3.13 19.67 -5.82
C HIS A 94 2.13 18.66 -5.24
N ALA A 95 0.89 19.10 -4.96
CA ALA A 95 -0.18 18.23 -4.46
C ALA A 95 -0.51 17.08 -5.43
N ARG A 96 -0.43 17.34 -6.75
CA ARG A 96 -0.59 16.32 -7.79
C ARG A 96 0.75 15.75 -8.21
N GLY A 97 0.97 14.46 -7.92
CA GLY A 97 2.14 13.71 -8.36
C GLY A 97 1.90 12.19 -8.32
N SER A 98 2.76 11.45 -9.02
CA SER A 98 2.80 9.99 -9.01
C SER A 98 4.23 9.54 -8.71
N GLY A 99 4.41 8.44 -7.99
CA GLY A 99 5.72 7.92 -7.61
C GLY A 99 5.92 6.47 -8.04
N ALA A 100 7.17 6.09 -8.25
CA ALA A 100 7.61 4.73 -8.51
C ALA A 100 8.89 4.44 -7.71
N HIS A 101 9.06 3.19 -7.28
CA HIS A 101 10.32 2.72 -6.71
C HIS A 101 11.32 2.41 -7.83
N GLY A 102 12.60 2.51 -7.49
CA GLY A 102 13.72 2.20 -8.39
C GLY A 102 15.02 2.22 -7.60
N TYR A 103 16.12 2.29 -8.32
CA TYR A 103 17.45 2.48 -7.75
C TYR A 103 18.23 3.49 -8.59
N PHE A 104 19.23 4.10 -7.96
CA PHE A 104 20.22 4.96 -8.61
C PHE A 104 21.59 4.29 -8.59
N GLN A 105 22.38 4.46 -9.66
CA GLN A 105 23.73 3.95 -9.79
C GLN A 105 24.59 4.99 -10.50
N VAL A 106 25.73 5.35 -9.90
CA VAL A 106 26.67 6.31 -10.50
C VAL A 106 27.49 5.64 -11.60
N TYR A 107 27.74 6.33 -12.72
CA TYR A 107 28.52 5.73 -13.82
C TYR A 107 29.99 5.52 -13.47
N LYS A 108 30.59 6.46 -12.73
CA LYS A 108 31.98 6.47 -12.28
C LYS A 108 32.06 7.23 -10.96
N SER A 109 33.05 6.91 -10.12
CA SER A 109 33.29 7.63 -8.87
C SER A 109 33.46 9.14 -9.11
N LEU A 110 32.78 9.96 -8.32
CA LEU A 110 32.88 11.42 -8.33
C LEU A 110 33.71 11.97 -7.16
N ALA A 111 34.59 11.14 -6.57
CA ALA A 111 35.43 11.48 -5.42
C ALA A 111 36.25 12.79 -5.59
N GLU A 112 36.62 13.13 -6.83
CA GLU A 112 37.32 14.39 -7.16
C GLU A 112 36.48 15.63 -6.81
N TYR A 113 35.15 15.55 -6.95
CA TYR A 113 34.24 16.69 -6.81
C TYR A 113 33.44 16.66 -5.50
N THR A 114 33.15 15.47 -4.98
CA THR A 114 32.26 15.30 -3.82
C THR A 114 32.64 14.10 -2.98
N LYS A 115 32.36 14.21 -1.68
CA LYS A 115 32.44 13.13 -0.69
C LYS A 115 31.07 12.50 -0.37
N ALA A 116 30.05 12.81 -1.16
CA ALA A 116 28.73 12.21 -0.99
C ALA A 116 28.78 10.71 -1.29
N ASP A 117 28.35 9.89 -0.33
CA ASP A 117 28.57 8.43 -0.32
C ASP A 117 27.98 7.71 -1.55
N PHE A 118 26.73 8.02 -1.92
CA PHE A 118 26.04 7.42 -3.07
C PHE A 118 26.64 7.73 -4.46
N LEU A 119 27.70 8.56 -4.51
CA LEU A 119 28.41 8.94 -5.74
C LEU A 119 29.85 8.40 -5.79
N GLN A 120 30.25 7.55 -4.83
CA GLN A 120 31.64 7.06 -4.74
C GLN A 120 31.87 5.75 -5.50
N ASP A 121 30.92 4.82 -5.48
CA ASP A 121 31.09 3.46 -6.00
C ASP A 121 30.06 3.14 -7.10
N PRO A 122 30.51 2.87 -8.35
CA PRO A 122 29.63 2.47 -9.45
C PRO A 122 28.90 1.14 -9.23
N GLU A 123 29.35 0.25 -8.35
CA GLU A 123 28.70 -1.06 -8.14
C GLU A 123 27.48 -0.99 -7.21
N VAL A 124 27.31 0.13 -6.50
CA VAL A 124 26.25 0.29 -5.49
C VAL A 124 24.95 0.76 -6.15
N LYS A 125 23.86 0.06 -5.81
CA LYS A 125 22.47 0.45 -6.14
C LYS A 125 21.84 1.11 -4.93
N THR A 126 21.63 2.43 -5.00
CA THR A 126 21.01 3.23 -3.94
C THR A 126 19.50 3.27 -4.09
#